data_AF-A0A969JN04-F1
#
_entry.id   AF-A0A969JN04-F1
#
_cell.length_a   1.000
_cell.length_b   1.000
_cell.length_c   1.000
_cell.angle_alpha   90.00
_cell.angle_beta   90.00
_cell.angle_gamma   90.00
#
_symmetry.space_group_name_H-M   'P 1'
#
loop_
_entity.id
_entity.type
_entity.pdbx_description
1 polymer ?
#
loop_
_entity_poly.entity_id
_entity_poly.type
_entity_poly.pdbx_seq_one_letter_code
_entity_poly.pdbx_strand_id
1 'polypeptide(L)'
;MSDNKSGEILSYLGLKEIMTEKNYVPAFDRDLFHLYTPDDYLSSSRKEMDEVYRMSELVLLHTESGLRLEYLTTESYDGDEYRYRLRSIFIVTKSGKTINVTEADFEKKYFETTEGTIPFSEVKMNTKGD
;
A
#
# COMPACT_ATOMS: atom_id res chain seq x y z
N MET A 1 -8.21 -15.47 -15.39
CA MET A 1 -8.01 -16.20 -14.13
C MET A 1 -6.75 -15.65 -13.49
N SER A 2 -6.84 -14.52 -12.79
CA SER A 2 -5.69 -13.80 -12.23
C SER A 2 -5.99 -13.14 -10.88
N ASP A 3 -7.12 -13.45 -10.23
CA ASP A 3 -7.73 -12.50 -9.30
C ASP A 3 -7.81 -12.99 -7.84
N ASN A 4 -6.92 -13.88 -7.38
CA ASN A 4 -7.02 -14.39 -6.00
C ASN A 4 -5.75 -14.23 -5.13
N LYS A 5 -4.61 -13.86 -5.71
CA LYS A 5 -3.32 -13.85 -4.97
C LYS A 5 -3.11 -12.58 -4.15
N SER A 6 -3.51 -11.43 -4.68
CA SER A 6 -3.58 -10.19 -3.90
C SER A 6 -4.52 -10.33 -2.70
N GLY A 7 -5.60 -11.12 -2.84
CA GLY A 7 -6.55 -11.41 -1.77
C GLY A 7 -5.92 -12.12 -0.57
N GLU A 8 -4.99 -13.06 -0.79
CA GLU A 8 -4.29 -13.77 0.28
C GLU A 8 -3.36 -12.84 1.07
N ILE A 9 -2.59 -11.99 0.37
CA ILE A 9 -1.73 -10.97 1.00
C ILE A 9 -2.57 -10.03 1.87
N LEU A 10 -3.65 -9.49 1.29
CA LEU A 10 -4.52 -8.55 1.98
C LEU A 10 -5.18 -9.19 3.21
N SER A 11 -5.70 -10.41 3.06
CA SER A 11 -6.33 -11.14 4.15
C SER A 11 -5.37 -11.43 5.30
N TYR A 12 -4.11 -11.79 5.00
CA TYR A 12 -3.09 -12.01 6.04
C TYR A 12 -2.85 -10.74 6.87
N LEU A 13 -2.85 -9.58 6.20
CA LEU A 13 -2.62 -8.27 6.81
C LEU A 13 -3.88 -7.61 7.42
N GLY A 14 -5.03 -8.28 7.38
CA GLY A 14 -6.30 -7.70 7.82
C GLY A 14 -6.81 -6.56 6.93
N LEU A 15 -6.35 -6.48 5.68
CA LEU A 15 -6.70 -5.47 4.69
C LEU A 15 -7.70 -6.00 3.66
N LYS A 16 -8.25 -5.09 2.86
CA LYS A 16 -9.11 -5.41 1.71
C LYS A 16 -8.75 -4.53 0.51
N GLU A 17 -9.18 -4.95 -0.67
CA GLU A 17 -9.03 -4.14 -1.89
C GLU A 17 -9.80 -2.83 -1.78
N ILE A 18 -10.98 -2.88 -1.15
CA ILE A 18 -11.78 -1.70 -0.82
C ILE A 18 -12.02 -1.70 0.69
N MET A 19 -11.63 -0.59 1.33
CA MET A 19 -11.87 -0.36 2.75
C MET A 19 -12.58 0.98 2.93
N THR A 20 -13.32 1.11 4.02
CA THR A 20 -14.02 2.33 4.38
C THR A 20 -13.70 2.66 5.82
N GLU A 21 -13.21 3.87 6.06
CA GLU A 21 -13.15 4.48 7.38
C GLU A 21 -14.36 5.41 7.50
N LYS A 22 -15.14 5.25 8.57
CA LYS A 22 -16.37 6.03 8.79
C LYS A 22 -16.50 6.37 10.26
N ASN A 23 -16.90 7.60 10.56
CA ASN A 23 -17.11 8.06 11.94
C ASN A 23 -15.87 7.79 12.84
N TYR A 24 -14.67 8.02 12.31
CA TYR A 24 -13.39 7.77 12.98
C TYR A 24 -13.11 6.31 13.36
N VAL A 25 -13.87 5.34 12.84
CA VAL A 25 -13.56 3.92 12.97
C VAL A 25 -12.49 3.58 11.92
N PRO A 26 -11.26 3.20 12.33
CA PRO A 26 -10.18 2.95 11.40
C PRO A 26 -10.51 1.81 10.43
N ALA A 27 -10.13 1.98 9.16
CA ALA A 27 -10.30 0.96 8.12
C ALA A 27 -9.41 -0.28 8.32
N PHE A 28 -8.31 -0.15 9.06
CA PHE A 28 -7.29 -1.17 9.30
C PHE A 28 -6.53 -0.89 10.60
N ASP A 29 -5.75 -1.86 11.08
CA ASP A 29 -4.91 -1.71 12.27
C ASP A 29 -3.70 -0.80 11.95
N ARG A 30 -3.77 0.45 12.40
CA ARG A 30 -2.74 1.46 12.11
C ARG A 30 -1.40 1.17 12.79
N ASP A 31 -1.33 0.32 13.81
CA ASP A 31 -0.08 0.03 14.51
C ASP A 31 0.85 -0.87 13.68
N LEU A 32 0.29 -1.60 12.70
CA LEU A 32 1.04 -2.47 11.79
C LEU A 32 1.63 -1.74 10.58
N PHE A 33 1.22 -0.48 10.35
CA PHE A 33 1.56 0.25 9.14
C PHE A 33 2.11 1.64 9.41
N HIS A 34 3.14 1.99 8.65
CA HIS A 34 3.50 3.39 8.47
C HIS A 34 2.80 3.96 7.23
N LEU A 35 2.17 5.12 7.39
CA LEU A 35 1.44 5.82 6.34
C LEU A 35 2.29 6.93 5.74
N TYR A 36 2.40 6.98 4.41
CA TYR A 36 3.03 8.11 3.73
C TYR A 36 2.40 8.37 2.36
N THR A 37 2.51 9.61 1.89
CA THR A 37 2.14 10.00 0.52
C THR A 37 3.36 9.82 -0.40
N PRO A 38 3.23 9.18 -1.57
CA PRO A 38 4.32 9.05 -2.53
C PRO A 38 4.92 10.41 -2.93
N ASP A 39 6.25 10.52 -2.98
CA ASP A 39 6.94 11.77 -3.35
C ASP A 39 6.69 12.16 -4.83
N ASP A 40 6.55 11.17 -5.71
CA ASP A 40 6.19 11.39 -7.11
C ASP A 40 4.75 11.91 -7.25
N TYR A 41 3.84 11.48 -6.37
CA TYR A 41 2.50 12.04 -6.29
C TYR A 41 2.51 13.49 -5.80
N LEU A 42 3.23 13.79 -4.71
CA LEU A 42 3.29 15.12 -4.10
C LEU A 42 3.71 16.24 -5.07
N SER A 43 4.57 15.89 -6.03
CA SER A 43 5.12 16.80 -7.04
C SER A 43 4.41 16.70 -8.41
N SER A 44 3.36 15.89 -8.51
CA SER A 44 2.65 15.65 -9.78
C SER A 44 1.49 16.60 -10.02
N SER A 45 1.15 16.78 -11.30
CA SER A 45 -0.11 17.38 -11.73
C SER A 45 -1.34 16.53 -11.36
N ARG A 46 -1.15 15.23 -11.07
CA ARG A 46 -2.25 14.34 -10.61
C ARG A 46 -2.80 14.82 -9.27
N LYS A 47 -1.91 15.22 -8.35
CA LYS A 47 -2.30 15.76 -7.05
C LYS A 47 -3.21 16.99 -7.18
N GLU A 48 -2.89 17.93 -8.06
CA GLU A 48 -3.70 19.14 -8.27
C GLU A 48 -5.12 18.79 -8.71
N MET A 49 -5.26 17.82 -9.60
CA MET A 49 -6.56 17.36 -10.07
C MET A 49 -7.31 16.59 -8.97
N ASP A 50 -6.63 15.66 -8.30
CA ASP A 50 -7.22 14.82 -7.26
C ASP A 50 -7.72 15.65 -6.06
N GLU A 51 -7.02 16.72 -5.68
CA GLU A 51 -7.45 17.63 -4.62
C GLU A 51 -8.82 18.26 -4.93
N VAL A 52 -9.08 18.63 -6.19
CA VAL A 52 -10.39 19.13 -6.63
C VAL A 52 -11.49 18.08 -6.44
N TYR A 53 -11.15 16.80 -6.62
CA TYR A 53 -12.07 15.67 -6.46
C TYR A 53 -12.03 15.04 -5.07
N ARG A 54 -11.33 15.65 -4.10
CA ARG A 54 -11.12 15.12 -2.74
C ARG A 54 -10.55 13.71 -2.73
N MET A 55 -9.59 13.48 -3.62
CA MET A 55 -8.86 12.25 -3.76
C MET A 55 -7.40 12.45 -3.33
N SER A 56 -6.77 11.38 -2.85
CA SER A 56 -5.33 11.38 -2.59
C SER A 56 -4.71 10.00 -2.73
N GLU A 57 -3.42 9.93 -3.00
CA GLU A 57 -2.67 8.68 -2.98
C GLU A 57 -1.98 8.49 -1.62
N LEU A 58 -2.07 7.27 -1.09
CA LEU A 58 -1.52 6.88 0.19
C LEU A 58 -0.85 5.52 0.07
N VAL A 59 0.32 5.37 0.68
CA VAL A 59 0.97 4.08 0.83
C VAL A 59 0.90 3.62 2.28
N LEU A 60 0.45 2.38 2.47
CA LEU A 60 0.58 1.63 3.72
C LEU A 60 1.85 0.78 3.63
N LEU A 61 2.85 1.09 4.46
CA LEU A 61 4.07 0.30 4.61
C LEU A 61 3.91 -0.65 5.79
N HIS A 62 3.82 -1.95 5.53
CA HIS A 62 3.82 -2.97 6.57
C HIS A 62 5.20 -3.03 7.23
N THR A 63 5.27 -2.70 8.52
CA THR A 63 6.54 -2.42 9.20
C THR A 63 7.42 -3.65 9.37
N GLU A 64 6.82 -4.84 9.45
CA GLU A 64 7.58 -6.09 9.66
C GLU A 64 8.20 -6.63 8.36
N SER A 65 7.50 -6.50 7.23
CA SER A 65 7.91 -7.11 5.96
C SER A 65 8.47 -6.13 4.94
N GLY A 66 8.19 -4.83 5.09
CA GLY A 66 8.55 -3.81 4.11
C GLY A 66 7.65 -3.81 2.87
N LEU A 67 6.57 -4.60 2.88
CA LEU A 67 5.56 -4.58 1.83
C LEU A 67 4.84 -3.24 1.81
N ARG A 68 4.59 -2.70 0.61
CA ARG A 68 3.90 -1.44 0.40
C ARG A 68 2.62 -1.69 -0.38
N LEU A 69 1.53 -1.11 0.11
CA LEU A 69 0.23 -1.15 -0.53
C LEU A 69 -0.20 0.27 -0.84
N GLU A 70 -0.32 0.58 -2.12
CA GLU A 70 -0.78 1.88 -2.58
C GLU A 70 -2.30 1.87 -2.69
N TYR A 71 -2.92 2.85 -2.07
CA TYR A 71 -4.33 3.10 -2.09
C TYR A 71 -4.62 4.47 -2.67
N LEU A 72 -5.63 4.52 -3.53
CA LEU A 72 -6.32 5.74 -3.87
C LEU A 72 -7.41 5.96 -2.82
N THR A 73 -7.35 7.08 -2.12
CA THR A 73 -8.34 7.47 -1.13
C THR A 73 -9.31 8.48 -1.73
N THR A 74 -10.56 8.43 -1.30
CA THR A 74 -11.60 9.41 -1.67
C THR A 74 -12.37 9.78 -0.41
N GLU A 75 -12.51 11.07 -0.16
CA GLU A 75 -13.27 11.60 0.97
C GLU A 75 -14.71 11.93 0.55
N SER A 76 -15.69 11.62 1.41
CA SER A 76 -17.08 12.03 1.21
C SER A 76 -17.22 13.56 1.23
N TYR A 77 -18.33 14.06 0.67
CA TYR A 77 -18.61 15.50 0.71
C TYR A 77 -18.75 16.02 2.15
N ASP A 78 -19.33 15.20 3.02
CA ASP A 78 -19.57 15.52 4.43
C ASP A 78 -18.31 15.36 5.30
N GLY A 79 -17.23 14.77 4.76
CA GLY A 79 -15.94 14.57 5.45
C GLY A 79 -15.97 13.49 6.53
N ASP A 80 -17.01 12.66 6.57
CA ASP A 80 -17.25 11.63 7.59
C ASP A 80 -16.80 10.23 7.15
N GLU A 81 -16.48 10.07 5.86
CA GLU A 81 -16.16 8.79 5.25
C GLU A 81 -14.95 8.89 4.31
N TYR A 82 -13.96 8.03 4.52
CA TYR A 82 -12.84 7.83 3.61
C TYR A 82 -12.95 6.45 2.99
N ARG A 83 -12.93 6.39 1.66
CA ARG A 83 -12.87 5.14 0.90
C ARG A 83 -11.47 4.93 0.37
N TYR A 84 -10.90 3.77 0.66
CA TYR A 84 -9.60 3.31 0.15
C TYR A 84 -9.85 2.31 -0.97
N ARG A 85 -9.17 2.46 -2.11
CA ARG A 85 -9.15 1.48 -3.20
C ARG A 85 -7.71 1.12 -3.54
N LEU A 86 -7.37 -0.15 -3.42
CA LEU A 86 -6.04 -0.67 -3.74
C LEU A 86 -5.70 -0.41 -5.21
N ARG A 87 -4.48 0.08 -5.44
CA ARG A 87 -3.90 0.34 -6.76
C ARG A 87 -2.80 -0.64 -7.09
N SER A 88 -1.88 -0.83 -6.15
CA SER A 88 -0.69 -1.65 -6.36
C SER A 88 -0.18 -2.25 -5.04
N ILE A 89 0.51 -3.39 -5.15
CA ILE A 89 1.26 -4.01 -4.07
C ILE A 89 2.70 -4.18 -4.55
N PHE A 90 3.65 -3.61 -3.83
CA PHE A 90 5.05 -3.58 -4.25
C PHE A 90 6.01 -3.58 -3.07
N ILE A 91 7.29 -3.78 -3.38
CA ILE A 91 8.41 -3.61 -2.45
C ILE A 91 9.43 -2.64 -3.06
N VAL A 92 10.24 -2.04 -2.20
CA VAL A 92 11.45 -1.32 -2.60
C VAL A 92 12.65 -2.09 -2.07
N THR A 93 13.47 -2.61 -2.97
CA THR A 93 14.70 -3.33 -2.59
C THR A 93 15.69 -2.36 -1.94
N LYS A 94 16.68 -2.89 -1.21
CA LYS A 94 17.80 -2.11 -0.67
C LYS A 94 18.60 -1.36 -1.74
N SER A 95 18.61 -1.85 -2.97
CA SER A 95 19.19 -1.14 -4.12
C SER A 95 18.32 0.00 -4.67
N GLY A 96 17.16 0.28 -4.06
CA GLY A 96 16.25 1.36 -4.45
C GLY A 96 15.28 0.98 -5.56
N LYS A 97 15.23 -0.29 -5.96
CA LYS A 97 14.36 -0.74 -7.06
C LYS A 97 12.95 -1.04 -6.55
N THR A 98 11.94 -0.45 -7.18
CA THR A 98 10.53 -0.78 -6.96
C THR A 98 10.13 -1.99 -7.79
N ILE A 99 9.54 -3.00 -7.16
CA ILE A 99 9.12 -4.25 -7.82
C ILE A 99 7.72 -4.65 -7.33
N ASN A 100 6.84 -4.98 -8.27
CA ASN A 100 5.49 -5.46 -7.96
C ASN A 100 5.53 -6.86 -7.33
N VAL A 101 4.76 -7.03 -6.26
CA VAL A 101 4.64 -8.31 -5.54
C VAL A 101 3.40 -9.04 -6.04
N THR A 102 3.58 -10.32 -6.35
CA THR A 102 2.49 -11.21 -6.74
C THR A 102 2.02 -12.10 -5.60
N GLU A 103 2.94 -12.53 -4.72
CA GLU A 103 2.66 -13.36 -3.54
C GLU A 103 3.64 -13.01 -2.41
N ALA A 104 3.26 -13.33 -1.18
CA ALA A 104 4.12 -13.18 -0.02
C ALA A 104 3.98 -14.40 0.90
N ASP A 105 5.11 -15.00 1.27
CA ASP A 105 5.18 -15.99 2.34
C ASP A 105 5.77 -15.31 3.58
N PHE A 106 4.89 -14.90 4.50
CA PHE A 106 5.28 -14.19 5.71
C PHE A 106 5.97 -15.09 6.74
N GLU A 107 5.73 -16.41 6.71
CA GLU A 107 6.39 -17.37 7.59
C GLU A 107 7.83 -17.63 7.14
N LYS A 108 8.02 -17.88 5.84
CA LYS A 108 9.34 -18.08 5.23
C LYS A 108 10.07 -16.78 4.86
N LYS A 109 9.40 -15.64 5.02
CA LYS A 109 9.92 -14.28 4.87
C LYS A 109 10.47 -13.97 3.47
N TYR A 110 9.68 -14.26 2.44
CA TYR A 110 9.99 -13.85 1.07
C TYR A 110 8.76 -13.37 0.30
N PHE A 111 9.01 -12.63 -0.76
CA PHE A 111 8.04 -12.18 -1.75
C PHE A 111 8.30 -12.88 -3.07
N GLU A 112 7.24 -13.35 -3.72
CA GLU A 112 7.30 -13.64 -5.15
C GLU A 112 6.95 -12.38 -5.91
N THR A 113 7.78 -12.06 -6.89
CA THR A 113 7.65 -10.85 -7.71
C THR A 113 7.70 -11.19 -9.18
N THR A 114 7.40 -10.21 -10.03
CA THR A 114 7.59 -10.34 -11.49
C THR A 114 9.05 -10.56 -11.90
N GLU A 115 10.00 -10.36 -10.99
CA GLU A 115 11.44 -10.49 -11.23
C GLU A 115 12.07 -11.67 -10.47
N GLY A 116 11.25 -12.51 -9.83
CA GLY A 116 11.69 -13.65 -9.03
C GLY A 116 11.47 -13.45 -7.53
N THR A 117 12.04 -14.36 -6.74
CA THR A 117 11.85 -14.41 -5.30
C THR A 117 12.79 -13.45 -4.58
N ILE A 118 12.24 -12.56 -3.75
CA ILE A 118 12.99 -11.56 -2.98
C ILE A 118 12.77 -11.80 -1.47
N PRO A 119 13.82 -12.09 -0.67
CA PRO A 119 13.67 -12.24 0.77
C PRO A 119 13.42 -10.89 1.45
N PHE A 120 12.71 -10.89 2.58
CA PHE A 120 12.41 -9.66 3.33
C PHE A 120 13.69 -8.91 3.74
N SER A 121 14.78 -9.66 3.97
CA SER A 121 16.09 -9.10 4.32
C SER A 121 16.70 -8.20 3.23
N GLU A 122 16.22 -8.27 1.99
CA GLU A 122 16.66 -7.44 0.87
C GLU A 122 15.73 -6.23 0.61
N VAL A 123 14.71 -6.04 1.43
CA VAL A 123 13.71 -4.96 1.30
C VAL A 123 14.00 -3.80 2.25
N LYS A 124 13.72 -2.57 1.81
CA LYS A 124 13.77 -1.38 2.67
C LYS A 124 12.56 -1.36 3.61
N MET A 125 12.83 -1.42 4.92
CA MET A 125 11.84 -1.40 6.00
C MET A 125 11.46 0.02 6.47
N ASN A 126 12.17 1.03 6.01
CA ASN A 126 11.93 2.44 6.33
C ASN A 126 11.61 3.26 5.06
N THR A 127 11.09 4.46 5.30
CA THR A 127 9.99 5.06 4.52
C THR A 127 10.40 5.96 3.39
N LYS A 128 11.69 6.05 3.05
CA LYS A 128 12.11 6.83 1.90
C LYS A 128 13.08 6.03 1.06
N GLY A 129 12.69 5.79 -0.18
CA GLY A 129 13.62 5.36 -1.20
C GLY A 129 14.62 6.48 -1.44
N ASP A 130 15.68 6.54 -0.62
CA ASP A 130 16.90 7.25 -0.99
C ASP A 130 17.55 6.58 -2.22
#